data_AF-A0A8J3BBQ5-F1
#
_entry.id   AF-A0A8J3BBQ5-F1
#
_cell.length_a   1.000
_cell.length_b   1.000
_cell.length_c   1.000
_cell.angle_alpha   90.00
_cell.angle_beta   90.00
_cell.angle_gamma   90.00
#
_symmetry.space_group_name_H-M   'P 1'
#
loop_
_entity.id
_entity.type
_entity.pdbx_description
1 polymer ?
#
loop_
_entity_poly.entity_id
_entity_poly.type
_entity_poly.pdbx_seq_one_letter_code
_entity_poly.pdbx_strand_id
1 'polypeptide(L)'
;MKAKIIYFLMLFFPTVFWAQQFPSAPPRSAINNQVMQQQQMFQQQQMMMRMLQNNIQTDEQKLSKEQNKKIKIQKKINSLNEDLLKLKNELPKANNTNELSNKEILKQENNLNKKIDKTNKEIEKNIEKLEVLNKKIDNLKNNIEKSKIDLEEKKKEKELKKLEKEEKRKMKE
;
A
#
# COMPACT_ATOMS: atom_id res chain seq x y z
N MET A 1 18.93 -60.26 70.22
CA MET A 1 18.66 -59.87 68.82
C MET A 1 18.30 -58.38 68.70
N LYS A 2 19.17 -57.45 69.13
CA LYS A 2 18.90 -55.99 69.03
C LYS A 2 19.99 -55.21 68.29
N ALA A 3 21.17 -55.79 68.10
CA ALA A 3 22.29 -55.14 67.39
C ALA A 3 22.20 -55.24 65.85
N LYS A 4 21.37 -56.13 65.29
CA LYS A 4 21.30 -56.36 63.82
C LYS A 4 20.47 -55.31 63.05
N ILE A 5 19.62 -54.55 63.73
CA ILE A 5 18.76 -53.52 63.11
C ILE A 5 19.54 -52.22 62.85
N ILE A 6 20.52 -51.91 63.70
CA ILE A 6 21.34 -50.70 63.58
C ILE A 6 22.25 -50.75 62.33
N TYR A 7 22.80 -51.93 62.01
CA TYR A 7 23.63 -52.10 60.82
C TYR A 7 22.84 -51.99 59.51
N PHE A 8 21.55 -52.33 59.52
CA PHE A 8 20.70 -52.21 58.33
C PHE A 8 20.35 -50.73 58.04
N LEU A 9 20.32 -49.88 59.06
CA LEU A 9 19.99 -48.45 58.92
C LEU A 9 21.16 -47.61 58.39
N MET A 10 22.42 -48.03 58.60
CA MET A 10 23.59 -47.29 58.11
C MET A 10 23.94 -47.56 56.63
N LEU A 11 23.49 -48.67 56.04
CA LEU A 11 23.85 -49.06 54.68
C LEU A 11 23.00 -48.42 53.58
N PHE A 12 21.84 -47.82 53.92
CA PHE A 12 20.93 -47.20 52.95
C PHE A 12 20.96 -45.66 52.94
N PHE A 13 21.82 -45.03 53.74
CA PHE A 13 21.82 -43.57 53.88
C PHE A 13 22.68 -42.73 52.91
N PRO A 14 23.58 -43.24 52.02
CA PRO A 14 24.41 -42.33 51.23
C PRO A 14 23.75 -41.84 49.93
N THR A 15 22.53 -42.24 49.57
CA THR A 15 21.94 -41.92 48.24
C THR A 15 20.88 -40.81 48.24
N VAL A 16 20.56 -40.17 49.37
CA VAL A 16 19.46 -39.18 49.44
C VAL A 16 19.94 -37.72 49.35
N PHE A 17 21.25 -37.46 49.37
CA PHE A 17 21.78 -36.09 49.39
C PHE A 17 22.00 -35.42 48.03
N TRP A 18 21.66 -36.09 46.92
CA TRP A 18 21.76 -35.52 45.56
C TRP A 18 20.39 -35.21 44.93
N ALA A 19 19.32 -35.22 45.71
CA ALA A 19 18.03 -34.75 45.26
C ALA A 19 17.95 -33.22 45.39
N GLN A 20 17.70 -32.55 44.26
CA GLN A 20 17.02 -31.25 44.14
C GLN A 20 17.85 -29.97 44.37
N GLN A 21 18.71 -29.61 43.42
CA GLN A 21 18.77 -28.21 43.00
C GLN A 21 17.64 -27.97 41.99
N PHE A 22 16.46 -27.63 42.49
CA PHE A 22 15.42 -27.06 41.64
C PHE A 22 15.94 -25.75 41.02
N PRO A 23 15.71 -25.48 39.73
CA PRO A 23 15.99 -24.16 39.19
C PRO A 23 15.17 -23.13 39.98
N SER A 24 15.86 -22.26 40.72
CA SER A 24 15.22 -21.17 41.46
C SER A 24 14.40 -20.33 40.49
N ALA A 25 13.14 -20.06 40.84
CA ALA A 25 12.26 -19.23 40.03
C ALA A 25 12.97 -17.92 39.65
N PRO A 26 12.94 -17.50 38.38
CA PRO A 26 13.67 -16.32 37.93
C PRO A 26 13.25 -15.10 38.76
N PRO A 27 14.19 -14.21 39.12
CA PRO A 27 13.89 -13.04 39.93
C PRO A 27 12.82 -12.19 39.25
N ARG A 28 11.89 -11.62 40.03
CA ARG A 28 10.73 -10.85 39.53
C ARG A 28 11.12 -9.73 38.54
N SER A 29 12.33 -9.17 38.67
CA SER A 29 12.89 -8.19 37.73
C SER A 29 13.14 -8.75 36.32
N ALA A 30 13.60 -9.99 36.20
CA ALA A 30 13.81 -10.65 34.91
C ALA A 30 12.47 -10.95 34.21
N ILE A 31 11.44 -11.34 34.97
CA ILE A 31 10.09 -11.57 34.46
C ILE A 31 9.47 -10.25 33.97
N ASN A 32 9.56 -9.18 34.76
CA ASN A 32 9.04 -7.86 34.36
C ASN A 32 9.72 -7.32 33.10
N ASN A 33 11.05 -7.46 32.99
CA ASN A 33 11.78 -7.00 31.81
C ASN A 33 11.38 -7.77 30.55
N GLN A 34 11.17 -9.09 30.64
CA GLN A 34 10.72 -9.91 29.52
C GLN A 34 9.29 -9.58 29.08
N VAL A 35 8.37 -9.37 30.03
CA VAL A 35 6.98 -9.00 29.73
C VAL A 35 6.92 -7.60 29.09
N MET A 36 7.67 -6.64 29.63
CA MET A 36 7.74 -5.28 29.10
C MET A 36 8.34 -5.25 27.68
N GLN A 37 9.43 -5.99 27.44
CA GLN A 37 10.03 -6.11 26.11
C GLN A 37 9.05 -6.74 25.10
N GLN A 38 8.31 -7.76 25.52
CA GLN A 38 7.29 -8.40 24.69
C GLN A 38 6.12 -7.46 24.38
N GLN A 39 5.70 -6.65 25.36
CA GLN A 39 4.64 -5.66 25.18
C GLN A 39 5.07 -4.55 24.20
N GLN A 40 6.30 -4.05 24.31
CA GLN A 40 6.86 -3.06 23.38
C GLN A 40 6.91 -3.59 21.95
N MET A 41 7.39 -4.82 21.74
CA MET A 41 7.40 -5.45 20.41
C MET A 41 5.99 -5.60 19.81
N PHE A 42 5.01 -5.99 20.63
CA PHE A 42 3.64 -6.12 20.17
C PHE A 42 3.01 -4.77 19.78
N GLN A 43 3.28 -3.71 20.57
CA GLN A 43 2.82 -2.37 20.25
C GLN A 43 3.45 -1.85 18.94
N GLN A 44 4.77 -2.04 18.76
CA GLN A 44 5.44 -1.67 17.51
C GLN A 44 4.86 -2.41 16.30
N GLN A 45 4.60 -3.72 16.43
CA GLN A 45 3.98 -4.50 15.35
C GLN A 45 2.56 -4.01 15.03
N GLN A 46 1.76 -3.65 16.05
CA GLN A 46 0.44 -3.06 15.83
C GLN A 46 0.51 -1.70 15.13
N MET A 47 1.44 -0.83 15.54
CA MET A 47 1.64 0.47 14.89
C MET A 47 2.06 0.30 13.43
N MET A 48 2.99 -0.62 13.15
CA MET A 48 3.40 -0.92 11.78
C MET A 48 2.24 -1.43 10.92
N MET A 49 1.42 -2.37 11.41
CA MET A 49 0.25 -2.85 10.66
C MET A 49 -0.78 -1.73 10.41
N ARG A 50 -1.03 -0.86 11.40
CA ARG A 50 -1.92 0.30 11.23
C ARG A 50 -1.37 1.28 10.20
N MET A 51 -0.06 1.52 10.21
CA MET A 51 0.60 2.39 9.23
C MET A 51 0.44 1.82 7.81
N LEU A 52 0.67 0.52 7.61
CA LEU A 52 0.45 -0.13 6.31
C LEU A 52 -1.02 -0.05 5.86
N GLN A 53 -1.97 -0.28 6.76
CA GLN A 53 -3.41 -0.11 6.47
C GLN A 53 -3.75 1.33 6.06
N ASN A 54 -3.21 2.31 6.80
CA ASN A 54 -3.43 3.72 6.51
C ASN A 54 -2.80 4.13 5.17
N ASN A 55 -1.62 3.59 4.84
CA ASN A 55 -0.95 3.82 3.56
C ASN A 55 -1.80 3.29 2.41
N ILE A 56 -2.33 2.06 2.54
CA ILE A 56 -3.26 1.47 1.55
C ILE A 56 -4.47 2.38 1.36
N GLN A 57 -5.15 2.76 2.44
CA GLN A 57 -6.35 3.61 2.35
C GLN A 57 -6.04 4.97 1.72
N THR A 58 -4.93 5.59 2.11
CA THR A 58 -4.51 6.89 1.62
C THR A 58 -4.18 6.84 0.13
N ASP A 59 -3.45 5.81 -0.31
CA ASP A 59 -3.09 5.66 -1.71
C ASP A 59 -4.30 5.22 -2.56
N GLU A 60 -5.25 4.45 -2.04
CA GLU A 60 -6.53 4.16 -2.69
C GLU A 60 -7.37 5.44 -2.89
N GLN A 61 -7.42 6.33 -1.89
CA GLN A 61 -8.07 7.63 -2.03
C GLN A 61 -7.38 8.52 -3.07
N LYS A 62 -6.05 8.58 -3.07
CA LYS A 62 -5.29 9.30 -4.10
C LYS A 62 -5.54 8.71 -5.49
N LEU A 63 -5.57 7.38 -5.61
CA LEU A 63 -5.83 6.68 -6.87
C LEU A 63 -7.19 7.08 -7.43
N SER A 64 -8.24 7.06 -6.61
CA SER A 64 -9.58 7.51 -7.01
C SER A 64 -9.59 8.98 -7.47
N LYS A 65 -8.88 9.87 -6.76
CA LYS A 65 -8.75 11.28 -7.17
C LYS A 65 -8.06 11.43 -8.52
N GLU A 66 -6.97 10.71 -8.77
CA GLU A 66 -6.24 10.77 -10.04
C GLU A 66 -7.02 10.13 -11.19
N GLN A 67 -7.76 9.03 -10.95
CA GLN A 67 -8.68 8.45 -11.93
C GLN A 67 -9.80 9.43 -12.33
N ASN A 68 -10.37 10.14 -11.36
CA ASN A 68 -11.37 11.17 -11.63
C ASN A 68 -10.80 12.33 -12.46
N LYS A 69 -9.55 12.74 -12.22
CA LYS A 69 -8.86 13.73 -13.08
C LYS A 69 -8.66 13.21 -14.49
N LYS A 70 -8.23 11.95 -14.65
CA LYS A 70 -8.08 11.30 -15.97
C LYS A 70 -9.39 11.35 -16.76
N ILE A 71 -10.51 10.98 -16.14
CA ILE A 71 -11.85 11.03 -16.78
C ILE A 71 -12.19 12.45 -17.22
N LYS A 72 -11.94 13.47 -16.38
CA LYS A 72 -12.19 14.88 -16.74
C LYS A 72 -11.36 15.33 -17.93
N ILE A 73 -10.06 14.97 -17.98
CA ILE A 73 -9.20 15.31 -19.11
C ILE A 73 -9.63 14.58 -20.38
N GLN A 74 -10.00 13.29 -20.29
CA GLN A 74 -10.51 12.52 -21.42
C GLN A 74 -11.76 13.18 -22.02
N LYS A 75 -12.71 13.60 -21.16
CA LYS A 75 -13.91 14.33 -21.60
C LYS A 75 -13.55 15.63 -22.32
N LYS A 76 -12.56 16.39 -21.81
CA LYS A 76 -12.10 17.62 -22.44
C LYS A 76 -11.43 17.37 -23.81
N ILE A 77 -10.65 16.31 -23.94
CA ILE A 77 -10.07 15.91 -25.23
C ILE A 77 -11.18 15.58 -26.23
N ASN A 78 -12.18 14.81 -25.81
CA ASN A 78 -13.31 14.45 -26.68
C ASN A 78 -14.09 15.68 -27.14
N SER A 79 -14.39 16.62 -26.25
CA SER A 79 -15.08 17.87 -26.65
C SER A 79 -14.24 18.71 -27.60
N LEU A 80 -12.92 18.82 -27.37
CA LEU A 80 -12.03 19.54 -28.28
C LEU A 80 -11.94 18.85 -29.66
N ASN A 81 -11.99 17.52 -29.72
CA ASN A 81 -12.04 16.78 -30.98
C ASN A 81 -13.35 17.01 -31.74
N GLU A 82 -14.49 17.09 -31.04
CA GLU A 82 -15.77 17.46 -31.66
C GLU A 82 -15.73 18.88 -32.23
N ASP A 83 -15.17 19.84 -31.47
CA ASP A 83 -15.02 21.22 -31.95
C ASP A 83 -14.05 21.31 -33.13
N LEU A 84 -12.97 20.52 -33.11
CA LEU A 84 -12.04 20.42 -34.23
C LEU A 84 -12.72 19.87 -35.49
N LEU A 85 -13.58 18.85 -35.35
CA LEU A 85 -14.36 18.31 -36.46
C LEU A 85 -15.32 19.37 -37.02
N LYS A 86 -16.01 20.15 -36.17
CA LYS A 86 -16.85 21.26 -36.61
C LYS A 86 -16.05 22.30 -37.40
N LEU A 87 -14.91 22.74 -36.88
CA LEU A 87 -14.05 23.72 -37.55
C LEU A 87 -13.52 23.20 -38.89
N LYS A 88 -13.13 21.92 -38.96
CA LYS A 88 -12.70 21.28 -40.22
C LYS A 88 -13.84 21.17 -41.24
N ASN A 89 -15.08 21.00 -40.80
CA ASN A 89 -16.26 20.97 -41.65
C ASN A 89 -16.73 22.37 -42.09
N GLU A 90 -16.43 23.41 -41.32
CA GLU A 90 -16.70 24.81 -41.66
C GLU A 90 -15.70 25.36 -42.69
N LEU A 91 -14.44 24.93 -42.63
CA LEU A 91 -13.38 25.37 -43.53
C LEU A 91 -13.72 25.26 -45.04
N PRO A 92 -14.18 24.11 -45.57
CA PRO A 92 -14.55 24.02 -46.99
C PRO A 92 -15.82 24.80 -47.32
N LYS A 93 -16.70 25.08 -46.34
CA LYS A 93 -17.92 25.87 -46.56
C LYS A 93 -17.60 27.35 -46.73
N ALA A 94 -16.55 27.86 -46.10
CA ALA A 94 -16.10 29.25 -46.27
C ALA A 94 -15.76 29.57 -47.74
N ASN A 95 -15.27 28.57 -48.51
CA ASN A 95 -14.90 28.72 -49.92
C ASN A 95 -16.09 28.71 -50.89
N ASN A 96 -17.27 28.23 -50.48
CA ASN A 96 -18.44 28.11 -51.35
C ASN A 96 -19.41 29.30 -51.22
N THR A 97 -18.99 30.39 -50.58
CA THR A 97 -19.84 31.56 -50.36
C THR A 97 -19.74 32.51 -51.55
N ASN A 98 -20.68 32.41 -52.50
CA ASN A 98 -20.70 33.20 -53.75
C ASN A 98 -20.81 34.73 -53.57
N GLU A 99 -21.02 35.22 -52.34
CA GLU A 99 -21.23 36.65 -52.04
C GLU A 99 -19.98 37.37 -51.49
N LEU A 100 -18.92 36.65 -51.11
CA LEU A 100 -17.74 37.24 -50.49
C LEU A 100 -16.63 37.52 -51.50
N SER A 101 -15.90 38.62 -51.30
CA SER A 101 -14.70 38.88 -52.11
C SER A 101 -13.59 37.85 -51.79
N ASN A 102 -12.72 37.56 -52.76
CA ASN A 102 -11.56 36.67 -52.57
C ASN A 102 -10.72 37.03 -51.33
N LYS A 103 -10.62 38.33 -51.00
CA LYS A 103 -9.87 38.81 -49.83
C LYS A 103 -10.56 38.46 -48.51
N GLU A 104 -11.89 38.43 -48.48
CA GLU A 104 -12.67 38.06 -47.30
C GLU A 104 -12.68 36.54 -47.08
N ILE A 105 -12.79 35.77 -48.16
CA ILE A 105 -12.66 34.30 -48.12
C ILE A 105 -11.31 33.91 -47.51
N LEU A 106 -10.21 34.48 -48.02
CA LEU A 106 -8.86 34.24 -47.48
C LEU A 106 -8.71 34.64 -46.01
N LYS A 107 -9.37 35.72 -45.57
CA LYS A 107 -9.36 36.11 -44.14
C LYS A 107 -10.11 35.11 -43.28
N GLN A 108 -11.26 34.63 -43.74
CA GLN A 108 -12.06 33.63 -43.02
C GLN A 108 -11.31 32.29 -42.91
N GLU A 109 -10.73 31.80 -44.00
CA GLU A 109 -9.89 30.60 -43.99
C GLU A 109 -8.71 30.73 -43.02
N ASN A 110 -7.97 31.84 -43.07
CA ASN A 110 -6.86 32.08 -42.15
C ASN A 110 -7.30 32.10 -40.69
N ASN A 111 -8.48 32.64 -40.39
CA ASN A 111 -9.03 32.64 -39.04
C ASN A 111 -9.44 31.24 -38.58
N LEU A 112 -10.07 30.45 -39.45
CA LEU A 112 -10.43 29.06 -39.17
C LEU A 112 -9.19 28.18 -38.97
N ASN A 113 -8.17 28.31 -39.83
CA ASN A 113 -6.89 27.61 -39.68
C ASN A 113 -6.23 27.94 -38.34
N LYS A 114 -6.18 29.24 -37.96
CA LYS A 114 -5.67 29.64 -36.63
C LYS A 114 -6.46 29.03 -35.46
N LYS A 115 -7.78 28.86 -35.60
CA LYS A 115 -8.60 28.19 -34.58
C LYS A 115 -8.29 26.70 -34.52
N ILE A 116 -8.19 26.03 -35.67
CA ILE A 116 -7.82 24.61 -35.78
C ILE A 116 -6.46 24.36 -35.12
N ASP A 117 -5.45 25.18 -35.42
CA ASP A 117 -4.11 25.06 -34.84
C ASP A 117 -4.11 25.25 -33.32
N LYS A 118 -4.91 26.20 -32.82
CA LYS A 118 -5.07 26.41 -31.37
C LYS A 118 -5.71 25.19 -30.71
N THR A 119 -6.79 24.66 -31.28
CA THR A 119 -7.48 23.48 -30.77
C THR A 119 -6.57 22.25 -30.77
N ASN A 120 -5.80 22.02 -31.85
CA ASN A 120 -4.79 20.96 -31.91
C ASN A 120 -3.76 21.08 -30.77
N LYS A 121 -3.19 22.27 -30.57
CA LYS A 121 -2.23 22.51 -29.48
C LYS A 121 -2.85 22.28 -28.10
N GLU A 122 -4.13 22.59 -27.91
CA GLU A 122 -4.82 22.29 -26.65
C GLU A 122 -5.06 20.79 -26.45
N ILE A 123 -5.38 20.05 -27.51
CA ILE A 123 -5.50 18.59 -27.48
C ILE A 123 -4.17 17.96 -27.08
N GLU A 124 -3.07 18.33 -27.75
CA GLU A 124 -1.71 17.84 -27.45
C GLU A 124 -1.34 18.06 -25.98
N LYS A 125 -1.53 19.28 -25.46
CA LYS A 125 -1.30 19.58 -24.03
C LYS A 125 -2.13 18.72 -23.08
N ASN A 126 -3.35 18.36 -23.45
CA ASN A 126 -4.18 17.51 -22.62
C ASN A 126 -3.77 16.03 -22.73
N ILE A 127 -3.27 15.59 -23.88
CA ILE A 127 -2.69 14.25 -24.06
C ILE A 127 -1.44 14.09 -23.18
N GLU A 128 -0.52 15.06 -23.19
CA GLU A 128 0.66 15.04 -22.32
C GLU A 128 0.29 14.94 -20.83
N LYS A 129 -0.73 15.71 -20.40
CA LYS A 129 -1.24 15.62 -19.02
C LYS A 129 -1.80 14.24 -18.70
N LEU A 130 -2.45 13.60 -19.67
CA LEU A 130 -3.03 12.26 -19.54
C LEU A 130 -1.92 11.22 -19.34
N GLU A 131 -0.82 11.32 -20.09
CA GLU A 131 0.35 10.45 -19.92
C GLU A 131 0.96 10.56 -18.52
N VAL A 132 1.13 11.79 -18.02
CA VAL A 132 1.62 12.03 -16.65
C VAL A 132 0.67 11.45 -15.60
N LEU A 133 -0.64 11.62 -15.79
CA LEU A 133 -1.65 11.03 -14.90
C LEU A 133 -1.62 9.51 -14.92
N ASN A 134 -1.46 8.88 -16.09
CA ASN A 134 -1.37 7.43 -16.20
C ASN A 134 -0.17 6.89 -15.41
N LYS A 135 1.02 7.49 -15.58
CA LYS A 135 2.22 7.12 -14.81
C LYS A 135 1.98 7.24 -13.30
N LYS A 136 1.30 8.30 -12.88
CA LYS A 136 0.95 8.50 -11.46
C LYS A 136 -0.03 7.46 -10.95
N ILE A 137 -1.03 7.09 -11.74
CA ILE A 137 -2.00 6.04 -11.43
C ILE A 137 -1.31 4.68 -11.28
N ASP A 138 -0.41 4.33 -12.20
CA ASP A 138 0.31 3.06 -12.17
C ASP A 138 1.25 2.97 -10.96
N ASN A 139 1.95 4.07 -10.65
CA ASN A 139 2.75 4.14 -9.43
C ASN A 139 1.91 3.95 -8.15
N LEU A 140 0.72 4.57 -8.08
CA LEU A 140 -0.17 4.40 -6.94
C LEU A 140 -0.67 2.96 -6.81
N LYS A 141 -1.02 2.31 -7.92
CA LYS A 141 -1.42 0.88 -7.91
C LYS A 141 -0.29 -0.01 -7.38
N ASN A 142 0.93 0.21 -7.87
CA ASN A 142 2.10 -0.54 -7.42
C ASN A 142 2.38 -0.34 -5.93
N ASN A 143 2.23 0.89 -5.42
CA ASN A 143 2.42 1.18 -4.00
C ASN A 143 1.36 0.51 -3.11
N ILE A 144 0.10 0.50 -3.56
CA ILE A 144 -1.00 -0.19 -2.87
C ILE A 144 -0.72 -1.69 -2.83
N GLU A 145 -0.29 -2.29 -3.94
CA GLU A 145 0.01 -3.72 -4.02
C GLU A 145 1.17 -4.10 -3.10
N LYS A 146 2.28 -3.34 -3.13
CA LYS A 146 3.41 -3.53 -2.20
C LYS A 146 2.97 -3.46 -0.74
N SER A 147 2.20 -2.43 -0.39
CA SER A 147 1.70 -2.27 0.99
C SER A 147 0.77 -3.40 1.42
N LYS A 148 -0.01 -3.97 0.49
CA LYS A 148 -0.87 -5.14 0.75
C LYS A 148 -0.04 -6.40 0.99
N ILE A 149 1.00 -6.64 0.18
CA ILE A 149 1.94 -7.74 0.37
C ILE A 149 2.63 -7.62 1.74
N ASP A 150 3.21 -6.46 2.05
CA ASP A 150 3.89 -6.21 3.34
C ASP A 150 2.94 -6.44 4.53
N LEU A 151 1.68 -6.00 4.41
CA LEU A 151 0.68 -6.19 5.45
C LEU A 151 0.34 -7.68 5.63
N GLU A 152 0.25 -8.45 4.55
CA GLU A 152 -0.03 -9.87 4.61
C GLU A 152 1.13 -10.67 5.19
N GLU A 153 2.38 -10.36 4.81
CA GLU A 153 3.58 -10.92 5.41
C GLU A 153 3.62 -10.66 6.92
N LYS A 154 3.33 -9.42 7.35
CA LYS A 154 3.28 -9.08 8.79
C LYS A 154 2.18 -9.80 9.55
N LYS A 155 1.05 -10.10 8.90
CA LYS A 155 -0.01 -10.94 9.49
C LYS A 155 0.45 -12.39 9.65
N LYS A 156 1.07 -12.99 8.62
CA LYS A 156 1.62 -14.35 8.68
C LYS A 156 2.69 -14.48 9.75
N GLU A 157 3.61 -13.51 9.84
CA GLU A 157 4.63 -13.45 10.89
C GLU A 157 4.01 -13.43 12.30
N LYS A 158 2.90 -12.69 12.48
CA LYS A 158 2.16 -12.63 13.75
C LYS A 158 1.49 -13.96 14.08
N GLU A 159 0.94 -14.67 13.10
CA GLU A 159 0.30 -15.97 13.28
C GLU A 159 1.32 -17.06 13.62
N LEU A 160 2.44 -17.14 12.91
CA LEU A 160 3.54 -18.05 13.26
C LEU A 160 4.04 -17.82 14.69
N LYS A 161 4.29 -16.56 15.08
CA LYS A 161 4.70 -16.22 16.45
C LYS A 161 3.67 -16.60 17.51
N LYS A 162 2.38 -16.66 17.17
CA LYS A 162 1.34 -17.13 18.10
C LYS A 162 1.36 -18.64 18.23
N LEU A 163 1.47 -19.36 17.11
CA LEU A 163 1.56 -20.82 17.09
C LEU A 163 2.79 -21.32 17.87
N GLU A 164 3.97 -20.74 17.63
CA GLU A 164 5.19 -21.08 18.38
C GLU A 164 5.04 -20.85 19.90
N LYS A 165 4.31 -19.80 20.31
CA LYS A 165 4.05 -19.54 21.72
C LYS A 165 3.11 -20.57 22.32
N GLU A 166 2.11 -21.01 21.57
CA GLU A 166 1.16 -22.02 22.02
C GLU A 166 1.82 -23.39 22.16
N GLU A 167 2.66 -23.79 21.20
CA GLU A 167 3.46 -25.01 21.28
C GLU A 167 4.44 -24.98 22.46
N LYS A 168 5.13 -23.86 22.69
CA LYS A 168 6.02 -23.69 23.86
C LYS A 168 5.29 -23.71 25.20
N ARG A 169 4.00 -23.37 25.23
CA ARG A 169 3.17 -23.51 26.44
C ARG A 169 2.77 -24.97 26.67
N LYS A 170 2.31 -25.65 25.62
CA LYS A 170 1.93 -27.07 25.67
C LYS A 170 3.09 -28.00 26.02
N MET A 171 4.34 -27.66 25.67
CA MET A 171 5.53 -28.43 26.06
C MET A 171 6.02 -28.17 27.50
N LYS A 172 5.45 -27.18 28.20
CA LYS A 172 5.83 -26.81 29.58
C LYS A 172 4.79 -27.22 30.63
N GLU A 173 3.61 -27.64 30.20
CA GLU A 173 2.55 -28.25 31.02
C GLU A 173 2.72 -29.78 31.01
#